data_AF-A0A7S4T6Z5-F1
#
_entry.id   AF-A0A7S4T6Z5-F1
#
_cell.length_a   1.000
_cell.length_b   1.000
_cell.length_c   1.000
_cell.angle_alpha   90.00
_cell.angle_beta   90.00
_cell.angle_gamma   90.00
#
_symmetry.space_group_name_H-M   'P 1'
#
loop_
_entity.id
_entity.type
_entity.pdbx_description
1 polymer ?
#
loop_
_entity_poly.entity_id
_entity_poly.type
_entity_poly.pdbx_seq_one_letter_code
_entity_poly.pdbx_strand_id
1 'polypeptide(L)'
;YNNTKSQNNLNPEDFITLLTSSTMMFPIAFYGGLCLFAIIYTSVSMYHHPFVPPDRDNVDWLNSWLMTTAIQYYTGILCLCGVVFTTEPRLWAGLLWCIGILTLGSPMCCFWIVIWFWRGGTLTLARKKERNRLLEGKTNEDDITTEYQEAGDNSSIPSQIDNIQSSSASFRTFGEA
;
A
#
# COMPACT_ATOMS: atom_id res chain seq x y z
N TYR A 1 5.21 54.28 14.99
CA TYR A 1 4.77 54.06 13.60
C TYR A 1 5.71 54.86 12.70
N ASN A 2 6.89 54.33 12.31
CA ASN A 2 7.82 54.93 11.32
C ASN A 2 9.13 54.12 11.26
N ASN A 3 9.13 52.89 10.72
CA ASN A 3 10.39 52.23 10.32
C ASN A 3 10.25 51.04 9.34
N THR A 4 9.52 51.18 8.23
CA THR A 4 9.34 50.09 7.24
C THR A 4 9.87 50.39 5.83
N LYS A 5 10.62 51.49 5.63
CA LYS A 5 10.99 51.95 4.27
C LYS A 5 12.38 51.51 3.77
N SER A 6 13.14 50.73 4.54
CA SER A 6 14.55 50.39 4.22
C SER A 6 14.81 48.90 3.95
N GLN A 7 13.86 48.17 3.35
CA GLN A 7 14.01 46.75 3.00
C GLN A 7 13.94 46.46 1.48
N ASN A 8 13.75 47.48 0.63
CA ASN A 8 13.47 47.26 -0.80
C ASN A 8 14.70 47.32 -1.73
N ASN A 9 15.92 47.41 -1.20
CA ASN A 9 17.17 47.42 -2.00
C ASN A 9 18.10 46.28 -1.59
N LEU A 10 17.57 45.09 -1.28
CA LEU A 10 18.43 43.92 -1.16
C LEU A 10 18.91 43.57 -2.58
N ASN A 11 20.22 43.65 -2.81
CA ASN A 11 20.78 43.22 -4.10
C ASN A 11 20.53 41.72 -4.27
N PRO A 12 20.27 41.23 -5.49
CA PRO A 12 20.08 39.80 -5.74
C PRO A 12 21.30 38.96 -5.30
N GLU A 13 22.49 39.55 -5.30
CA GLU A 13 23.73 38.95 -4.80
C GLU A 13 23.69 38.67 -3.29
N ASP A 14 23.04 39.53 -2.51
CA ASP A 14 22.85 39.35 -1.06
C ASP A 14 21.86 38.21 -0.80
N PHE A 15 20.86 38.02 -1.67
CA PHE A 15 19.92 36.91 -1.57
C PHE A 15 20.60 35.57 -1.89
N ILE A 16 21.47 35.54 -2.91
CA ILE A 16 22.25 34.34 -3.22
C ILE A 16 23.20 34.01 -2.07
N THR A 17 23.97 34.96 -1.56
CA THR A 17 24.89 34.70 -0.43
C THR A 17 24.16 34.27 0.86
N LEU A 18 22.94 34.76 1.09
CA LEU A 18 22.08 34.32 2.19
C LEU A 18 21.53 32.90 1.97
N LEU A 19 21.22 32.52 0.73
CA LEU A 19 20.90 31.14 0.34
C LEU A 19 22.10 30.19 0.44
N THR A 20 23.32 30.68 0.17
CA THR A 20 24.57 29.91 0.25
C THR A 20 25.06 29.75 1.70
N SER A 21 24.39 30.38 2.68
CA SER A 21 24.75 30.20 4.08
C SER A 21 24.62 28.71 4.44
N SER A 22 25.69 28.14 4.98
CA SER A 22 25.87 26.69 5.16
C SER A 22 24.76 26.02 5.96
N THR A 23 24.05 26.80 6.78
CA THR A 23 22.90 26.40 7.58
C THR A 23 21.62 26.16 6.78
N MET A 24 21.44 26.81 5.62
CA MET A 24 20.25 26.63 4.76
C MET A 24 20.43 25.55 3.69
N MET A 25 21.67 25.22 3.32
CA MET A 25 21.92 24.16 2.34
C MET A 25 21.47 22.78 2.80
N PHE A 26 21.67 22.45 4.09
CA PHE A 26 21.30 21.16 4.65
C PHE A 26 19.79 20.85 4.54
N PRO A 27 18.87 21.70 5.02
CA PRO A 27 17.44 21.43 4.89
C PRO A 27 17.00 21.40 3.42
N ILE A 28 17.53 22.27 2.56
CA ILE A 28 17.21 22.26 1.13
C ILE A 28 17.61 20.93 0.48
N ALA A 29 18.84 20.46 0.73
CA ALA A 29 19.33 19.19 0.21
C ALA A 29 18.52 18.00 0.76
N PHE A 30 18.18 18.03 2.05
CA PHE A 30 17.41 16.99 2.71
C PHE A 30 15.97 16.90 2.20
N TYR A 31 15.22 18.02 2.18
CA TYR A 31 13.84 18.04 1.67
C TYR A 31 13.78 17.84 0.16
N GLY A 32 14.74 18.40 -0.58
CA GLY A 32 14.88 18.16 -2.02
C GLY A 32 15.14 16.69 -2.32
N GLY A 33 16.02 16.04 -1.56
CA GLY A 33 16.30 14.60 -1.65
C GLY A 33 15.07 13.74 -1.34
N LEU A 34 14.31 14.07 -0.28
CA LEU A 34 13.06 13.38 0.05
C LEU A 34 12.00 13.52 -1.05
N CYS A 35 11.86 14.71 -1.64
CA CYS A 35 10.95 14.96 -2.73
C CYS A 35 11.32 14.16 -3.98
N LEU A 36 12.60 14.19 -4.37
CA LEU A 36 13.11 13.39 -5.49
C LEU A 36 12.93 11.89 -5.25
N PHE A 37 13.22 11.41 -4.03
CA PHE A 37 13.01 10.02 -3.65
C PHE A 37 11.53 9.62 -3.81
N ALA A 38 10.59 10.43 -3.31
CA ALA A 38 9.16 10.15 -3.43
C ALA A 38 8.69 10.14 -4.90
N ILE A 39 9.20 11.03 -5.74
CA ILE A 39 8.88 11.07 -7.19
C ILE A 39 9.43 9.85 -7.90
N ILE A 40 10.70 9.47 -7.64
CA ILE A 40 11.32 8.29 -8.24
C ILE A 40 10.57 7.04 -7.81
N TYR A 41 10.30 6.88 -6.51
CA TYR A 41 9.57 5.74 -5.98
C TYR A 41 8.17 5.62 -6.61
N THR A 42 7.44 6.74 -6.70
CA THR A 42 6.11 6.77 -7.33
C THR A 42 6.21 6.41 -8.81
N SER A 43 7.19 6.94 -9.53
CA SER A 43 7.42 6.64 -10.95
C SER A 43 7.71 5.15 -11.18
N VAL A 44 8.54 4.53 -10.34
CA VAL A 44 8.84 3.10 -10.39
C VAL A 44 7.58 2.27 -10.07
N SER A 45 6.83 2.64 -9.03
CA SER A 45 5.57 1.98 -8.69
C SER A 45 4.56 2.05 -9.84
N MET A 46 4.45 3.20 -10.53
CA MET A 46 3.59 3.37 -11.71
C MET A 46 4.01 2.50 -12.89
N TYR A 47 5.31 2.22 -13.05
CA TYR A 47 5.81 1.36 -14.13
C TYR A 47 5.45 -0.11 -13.91
N HIS A 48 5.54 -0.59 -12.66
CA HIS A 48 5.20 -1.98 -12.32
C HIS A 48 3.69 -2.21 -12.20
N HIS A 49 2.96 -1.21 -11.71
CA HIS A 49 1.53 -1.30 -11.42
C HIS A 49 0.83 -0.02 -11.91
N PRO A 50 0.29 -0.01 -13.15
CA PRO A 50 -0.42 1.16 -13.65
C PRO A 50 -1.66 1.44 -12.76
N PHE A 51 -1.89 2.72 -12.47
CA PHE A 51 -3.01 3.17 -11.61
C PHE A 51 -4.39 2.92 -12.24
N VAL A 52 -4.45 2.71 -13.56
CA VAL A 52 -5.68 2.58 -14.33
C VAL A 52 -5.52 1.43 -15.33
N PRO A 53 -6.45 0.47 -15.39
CA PRO A 53 -7.64 0.32 -14.54
C PRO A 53 -7.31 -0.24 -13.14
N PRO A 54 -8.02 0.18 -12.07
CA PRO A 54 -7.78 -0.33 -10.72
C PRO A 54 -8.15 -1.81 -10.61
N ASP A 55 -7.15 -2.66 -10.38
CA ASP A 55 -7.31 -4.09 -10.18
C ASP A 55 -7.57 -4.39 -8.69
N ARG A 56 -8.85 -4.52 -8.35
CA ARG A 56 -9.29 -4.78 -6.96
C ARG A 56 -9.10 -6.22 -6.52
N ASP A 57 -8.88 -7.13 -7.45
CA ASP A 57 -8.73 -8.56 -7.16
C ASP A 57 -7.27 -8.93 -6.86
N ASN A 58 -6.33 -8.05 -7.23
CA ASN A 58 -4.91 -8.24 -6.99
C ASN A 58 -4.43 -7.54 -5.71
N VAL A 59 -4.09 -8.34 -4.69
CA VAL A 59 -3.58 -7.86 -3.41
C VAL A 59 -2.21 -7.17 -3.53
N ASP A 60 -1.38 -7.57 -4.49
CA ASP A 60 -0.05 -7.00 -4.69
C ASP A 60 -0.15 -5.59 -5.27
N TRP A 61 -1.08 -5.37 -6.21
CA TRP A 61 -1.41 -4.04 -6.74
C TRP A 61 -1.89 -3.12 -5.62
N LEU A 62 -2.81 -3.58 -4.78
CA LEU A 62 -3.35 -2.80 -3.67
C LEU A 62 -2.26 -2.45 -2.64
N ASN A 63 -1.39 -3.40 -2.30
CA ASN A 63 -0.29 -3.18 -1.37
C ASN A 63 0.74 -2.18 -1.91
N SER A 64 1.13 -2.30 -3.17
CA SER A 64 2.04 -1.36 -3.85
C SER A 64 1.45 0.07 -3.86
N TRP A 65 0.17 0.19 -4.18
CA TRP A 65 -0.54 1.47 -4.18
C TRP A 65 -0.65 2.08 -2.77
N LEU A 66 -0.97 1.25 -1.77
CA LEU A 66 -1.06 1.67 -0.37
C LEU A 66 0.31 2.16 0.14
N MET A 67 1.39 1.45 -0.20
CA MET A 67 2.75 1.86 0.16
C MET A 67 3.16 3.18 -0.50
N THR A 68 2.88 3.35 -1.78
CA THR A 68 3.18 4.59 -2.52
C THR A 68 2.46 5.79 -1.91
N THR A 69 1.17 5.65 -1.61
CA THR A 69 0.39 6.73 -0.98
C THR A 69 0.83 7.00 0.47
N ALA A 70 1.20 5.97 1.23
CA ALA A 70 1.76 6.13 2.56
C ALA A 70 3.08 6.90 2.53
N ILE A 71 4.00 6.56 1.61
CA ILE A 71 5.28 7.27 1.45
C ILE A 71 5.05 8.75 1.11
N GLN A 72 4.14 9.06 0.19
CA GLN A 72 3.80 10.45 -0.13
C GLN A 72 3.23 11.21 1.07
N TYR A 73 2.36 10.55 1.85
CA TYR A 73 1.80 11.13 3.07
C TYR A 73 2.87 11.44 4.12
N TYR A 74 3.75 10.48 4.45
CA TYR A 74 4.82 10.69 5.41
C TYR A 74 5.84 11.73 4.94
N THR A 75 6.13 11.77 3.65
CA THR A 75 7.03 12.78 3.06
C THR A 75 6.45 14.19 3.25
N GLY A 76 5.15 14.37 3.01
CA GLY A 76 4.45 15.63 3.25
C GLY A 76 4.45 16.04 4.73
N ILE A 77 4.18 15.09 5.64
CA ILE A 77 4.23 15.36 7.09
C ILE A 77 5.63 15.78 7.53
N LEU A 78 6.67 15.09 7.06
CA LEU A 78 8.05 15.39 7.45
C LEU A 78 8.44 16.81 7.01
N CYS A 79 8.00 17.23 5.82
CA CYS A 79 8.14 18.61 5.34
C CYS A 79 7.42 19.61 6.27
N LEU A 80 6.17 19.32 6.65
CA LEU A 80 5.41 20.15 7.59
C LEU A 80 6.06 20.22 8.98
N CYS A 81 6.58 19.11 9.50
CA CYS A 81 7.33 19.08 10.75
C CYS A 81 8.54 20.02 10.68
N GLY A 82 9.25 20.05 9.55
CA GLY A 82 10.31 21.00 9.27
C GLY A 82 9.89 22.45 9.43
N VAL A 83 8.76 22.81 8.83
CA VAL A 83 8.17 24.16 8.94
C VAL A 83 7.74 24.47 10.38
N VAL A 84 7.18 23.51 11.10
CA VAL A 84 6.81 23.68 12.51
C VAL A 84 8.05 23.94 13.37
N PHE A 85 9.14 23.21 13.13
CA PHE A 85 10.40 23.41 13.85
C PHE A 85 11.05 24.78 13.58
N THR A 86 10.87 25.35 12.39
CA THR A 86 11.40 26.69 12.08
C THR A 86 10.53 27.82 12.60
N THR A 87 9.24 27.57 12.80
CA THR A 87 8.26 28.58 13.24
C THR A 87 8.10 28.63 14.76
N GLU A 88 8.26 27.51 15.47
CA GLU A 88 8.08 27.45 16.92
C GLU A 88 9.39 27.74 17.68
N PRO A 89 9.42 28.76 18.57
CA PRO A 89 10.60 29.03 19.40
C PRO A 89 10.80 28.00 20.52
N ARG A 90 9.76 27.24 20.88
CA ARG A 90 9.80 26.22 21.93
C ARG A 90 9.79 24.83 21.32
N LEU A 91 10.89 24.10 21.48
CA LEU A 91 11.05 22.72 20.97
C LEU A 91 9.92 21.77 21.40
N TRP A 92 9.46 21.87 22.65
CA TRP A 92 8.36 21.05 23.16
C TRP A 92 7.01 21.31 22.48
N ALA A 93 6.73 22.57 22.14
CA ALA A 93 5.51 22.93 21.42
C ALA A 93 5.56 22.38 19.99
N GLY A 94 6.71 22.53 19.31
CA GLY A 94 6.94 21.95 17.99
C GLY A 94 6.78 20.43 17.96
N LEU A 95 7.32 19.72 18.96
CA LEU A 95 7.12 18.27 19.11
C LEU A 95 5.65 17.89 19.27
N LEU A 96 4.89 18.65 20.07
CA LEU A 96 3.46 18.40 20.27
C LEU A 96 2.66 18.57 18.97
N TRP A 97 2.99 19.61 18.19
CA TRP A 97 2.41 19.85 16.87
C TRP A 97 2.77 18.76 15.86
N CYS A 98 4.03 18.31 15.84
CA CYS A 98 4.47 17.20 14.99
C CYS A 98 3.71 15.91 15.33
N ILE A 99 3.56 15.59 16.62
CA ILE A 99 2.77 14.45 17.08
C ILE A 99 1.31 14.60 16.65
N GLY A 100 0.72 15.79 16.79
CA GLY A 100 -0.63 16.09 16.35
C GLY A 100 -0.84 15.84 14.85
N ILE A 101 0.04 16.38 14.01
CA ILE A 101 -0.03 16.18 12.55
C ILE A 101 0.13 14.69 12.19
N LEU A 102 1.05 13.99 12.85
CA LEU A 102 1.31 12.56 12.63
C LEU A 102 0.13 11.68 13.09
N THR A 103 -0.57 12.07 14.16
CA THR A 103 -1.74 11.36 14.69
C THR A 103 -3.05 11.76 14.00
N LEU A 104 -3.13 12.84 13.22
CA LEU A 104 -4.39 13.17 12.55
C LEU A 104 -4.73 12.23 11.36
N GLY A 105 -3.76 11.59 10.71
CA GLY A 105 -4.05 10.73 9.55
C GLY A 105 -4.27 9.27 9.89
N SER A 106 -3.25 8.60 10.44
CA SER A 106 -3.27 7.15 10.62
C SER A 106 -4.23 6.68 11.73
N PRO A 107 -4.18 7.21 12.97
CA PRO A 107 -5.04 6.68 14.02
C PRO A 107 -6.50 7.12 13.88
N MET A 108 -6.82 8.24 13.22
CA MET A 108 -8.22 8.54 12.86
C MET A 108 -8.79 7.52 11.86
N CYS A 109 -7.99 7.10 10.88
CA CYS A 109 -8.39 6.06 9.94
C CYS A 109 -8.52 4.69 10.62
N CYS A 110 -7.56 4.32 11.48
CA CYS A 110 -7.63 3.10 12.29
C CYS A 110 -8.83 3.13 13.25
N PHE A 111 -9.09 4.26 13.90
CA PHE A 111 -10.22 4.44 14.81
C PHE A 111 -11.55 4.33 14.06
N TRP A 112 -11.64 4.90 12.86
CA TRP A 112 -12.79 4.75 11.97
C TRP A 112 -13.03 3.29 11.59
N ILE A 113 -11.97 2.54 11.23
CA ILE A 113 -12.05 1.11 10.92
C ILE A 113 -12.54 0.31 12.13
N VAL A 114 -12.03 0.61 13.34
CA VAL A 114 -12.49 -0.04 14.58
C VAL A 114 -13.97 0.27 14.86
N ILE A 115 -14.40 1.53 14.70
CA ILE A 115 -15.82 1.92 14.81
C ILE A 115 -16.68 1.20 13.77
N TRP A 116 -16.19 1.11 12.54
CA TRP A 116 -16.87 0.42 11.44
C TRP A 116 -17.00 -1.08 11.71
N PHE A 117 -15.96 -1.72 12.25
CA PHE A 117 -16.01 -3.10 12.74
C PHE A 117 -17.03 -3.28 13.86
N TRP A 118 -17.05 -2.38 14.85
CA TRP A 118 -17.98 -2.44 15.97
C TRP A 118 -19.44 -2.20 15.58
N ARG A 119 -19.70 -1.46 14.50
CA ARG A 119 -21.05 -1.21 13.97
C ARG A 119 -21.61 -2.33 13.07
N GLY A 120 -20.89 -3.45 12.91
CA GLY A 120 -21.41 -4.65 12.23
C GLY A 120 -20.74 -4.99 10.90
N GLY A 121 -19.56 -4.45 10.60
CA GLY A 121 -18.75 -4.87 9.45
C GLY A 121 -18.11 -6.24 9.65
N THR A 122 -18.90 -7.32 9.59
CA THR A 122 -18.33 -8.68 9.55
C THR A 122 -17.65 -8.90 8.19
N LEU A 123 -16.35 -9.23 8.21
CA LEU A 123 -15.55 -9.69 7.08
C LEU A 123 -16.06 -11.06 6.53
N THR A 124 -17.33 -11.12 6.12
CA THR A 124 -17.98 -12.30 5.52
C THR A 124 -17.59 -12.47 4.03
N LEU A 125 -16.62 -11.70 3.52
CA LEU A 125 -16.25 -11.69 2.09
C LEU A 125 -15.25 -12.79 1.71
N ALA A 126 -14.26 -13.12 2.53
CA ALA A 126 -13.28 -14.17 2.19
C ALA A 126 -13.86 -15.59 2.32
N ARG A 127 -14.64 -15.85 3.39
CA ARG A 127 -15.19 -17.19 3.66
C ARG A 127 -16.30 -17.60 2.68
N LYS A 128 -17.02 -16.65 2.07
CA LYS A 128 -18.12 -16.95 1.14
C LYS A 128 -17.61 -17.43 -0.23
N LYS A 129 -16.48 -16.90 -0.71
CA LYS A 129 -15.85 -17.33 -1.98
C LYS A 129 -15.28 -18.75 -1.88
N GLU A 130 -14.61 -19.07 -0.78
CA GLU A 130 -14.07 -20.42 -0.51
C GLU A 130 -15.20 -21.46 -0.39
N ARG A 131 -16.25 -21.14 0.37
CA ARG A 131 -17.41 -22.04 0.54
C ARG A 131 -18.16 -22.28 -0.78
N ASN A 132 -18.31 -21.27 -1.63
CA ASN A 132 -18.96 -21.46 -2.92
C ASN A 132 -18.14 -22.35 -3.86
N ARG A 133 -16.80 -22.21 -3.88
CA ARG A 133 -15.92 -23.10 -4.65
C ARG A 133 -16.00 -24.56 -4.16
N LEU A 134 -16.07 -24.77 -2.85
CA LEU A 134 -16.22 -26.12 -2.29
C LEU A 134 -17.60 -26.73 -2.61
N LEU A 135 -18.66 -25.92 -2.64
CA LEU A 135 -20.00 -26.40 -3.01
C LEU A 135 -20.12 -26.68 -4.52
N GLU A 136 -19.50 -25.87 -5.37
CA GLU A 136 -19.42 -26.12 -6.82
C GLU A 136 -18.59 -27.38 -7.11
N GLY A 137 -17.49 -27.61 -6.39
CA GLY A 137 -16.72 -28.85 -6.49
C GLY A 137 -17.55 -30.09 -6.12
N LYS A 138 -18.28 -30.02 -5.01
CA LYS A 138 -19.05 -31.16 -4.49
C LYS A 138 -20.30 -31.50 -5.31
N THR A 139 -20.98 -30.49 -5.84
CA THR A 139 -22.18 -30.69 -6.69
C THR A 139 -21.83 -31.46 -7.97
N ASN A 140 -20.64 -31.25 -8.54
CA ASN A 140 -20.20 -32.00 -9.72
C ASN A 140 -19.85 -33.46 -9.40
N GLU A 141 -19.46 -33.77 -8.17
CA GLU A 141 -19.10 -35.13 -7.74
C GLU A 141 -20.35 -35.98 -7.44
N ASP A 142 -21.40 -35.34 -6.93
CA ASP A 142 -22.69 -35.96 -6.62
C ASP A 142 -23.53 -36.24 -7.89
N ASP A 143 -23.39 -35.42 -8.95
CA ASP A 143 -24.05 -35.64 -10.25
C ASP A 143 -23.42 -36.83 -11.01
N ILE A 144 -22.08 -36.93 -11.00
CA ILE A 144 -21.34 -38.04 -11.62
C ILE A 144 -21.61 -39.36 -10.88
N THR A 145 -21.72 -39.37 -9.55
CA THR A 145 -22.01 -40.60 -8.80
C THR A 145 -23.46 -41.08 -8.92
N THR A 146 -24.40 -40.19 -9.27
CA THR A 146 -25.81 -40.57 -9.50
C THR A 146 -25.99 -41.20 -10.89
N GLU A 147 -25.22 -40.79 -11.90
CA GLU A 147 -25.27 -41.39 -13.25
C GLU A 147 -24.68 -42.82 -13.29
N TYR A 148 -23.74 -43.17 -12.42
CA TYR A 148 -23.19 -44.54 -12.36
C TYR A 148 -23.99 -45.52 -11.50
N GLN A 149 -24.91 -45.03 -10.65
CA GLN A 149 -25.69 -45.91 -9.77
C GLN A 149 -27.04 -46.35 -10.37
N GLU A 150 -27.46 -45.76 -11.50
CA GLU A 150 -28.59 -46.24 -12.31
C GLU A 150 -28.16 -47.14 -13.50
N ALA A 151 -26.87 -47.43 -13.63
CA ALA A 151 -26.32 -48.43 -14.55
C ALA A 151 -25.83 -49.71 -13.83
N GLY A 152 -26.34 -49.95 -12.63
CA GLY A 152 -26.12 -51.17 -11.85
C GLY A 152 -27.10 -52.28 -12.20
N ASP A 153 -27.15 -52.71 -13.47
CA ASP A 153 -27.52 -54.08 -13.81
C ASP A 153 -26.47 -54.66 -14.77
N ASN A 154 -25.82 -55.73 -14.30
CA ASN A 154 -25.06 -56.73 -15.04
C ASN A 154 -23.61 -56.44 -15.49
N SER A 155 -22.72 -56.96 -14.64
CA SER A 155 -21.69 -57.95 -15.00
C SER A 155 -20.36 -57.46 -15.59
N SER A 156 -19.31 -57.79 -14.82
CA SER A 156 -17.93 -58.09 -15.26
C SER A 156 -17.04 -56.90 -15.65
N ILE A 157 -15.72 -57.10 -15.48
CA ILE A 157 -14.56 -56.38 -16.11
C ILE A 157 -13.83 -55.36 -15.18
N PRO A 158 -12.47 -55.23 -15.22
CA PRO A 158 -11.58 -55.93 -14.30
C PRO A 158 -10.60 -54.96 -13.59
N SER A 159 -9.69 -55.52 -12.80
CA SER A 159 -8.54 -54.87 -12.17
C SER A 159 -7.56 -54.22 -13.17
N GLN A 160 -7.57 -52.89 -13.27
CA GLN A 160 -6.47 -52.09 -13.86
C GLN A 160 -6.31 -50.81 -13.02
N ILE A 161 -5.89 -51.01 -11.77
CA ILE A 161 -5.23 -50.00 -10.96
C ILE A 161 -3.75 -50.33 -11.11
N ASP A 162 -2.99 -49.46 -11.78
CA ASP A 162 -1.52 -49.31 -11.70
C ASP A 162 -1.02 -48.52 -12.92
N ASN A 163 -1.28 -47.20 -13.03
CA ASN A 163 -0.42 -46.32 -13.86
C ASN A 163 -0.70 -44.80 -13.82
N ILE A 164 -0.98 -44.17 -12.68
CA ILE A 164 -0.96 -42.69 -12.63
C ILE A 164 -0.35 -42.21 -11.31
N GLN A 165 0.93 -42.55 -11.07
CA GLN A 165 1.70 -41.99 -9.97
C GLN A 165 3.03 -41.33 -10.42
N SER A 166 3.24 -41.17 -11.73
CA SER A 166 4.53 -40.74 -12.30
C SER A 166 4.55 -39.35 -12.95
N SER A 167 3.58 -38.46 -12.69
CA SER A 167 3.50 -37.15 -13.38
C SER A 167 3.35 -35.93 -12.46
N SER A 168 3.86 -36.00 -11.23
CA SER A 168 3.80 -34.89 -10.25
C SER A 168 5.17 -34.35 -9.81
N ALA A 169 6.27 -34.75 -10.46
CA ALA A 169 7.63 -34.36 -10.05
C ALA A 169 8.28 -33.22 -10.87
N SER A 170 7.61 -32.62 -11.88
CA SER A 170 8.30 -31.74 -12.85
C SER A 170 7.82 -30.29 -12.92
N PHE A 171 7.23 -29.73 -11.86
CA PHE A 171 6.78 -28.33 -11.86
C PHE A 171 7.19 -27.54 -10.61
N ARG A 172 8.46 -27.65 -10.21
CA ARG A 172 9.09 -26.76 -9.22
C ARG A 172 10.47 -26.32 -9.71
N THR A 173 10.49 -25.37 -10.64
CA THR A 173 11.65 -24.49 -10.88
C THR A 173 11.23 -23.46 -11.91
N PHE A 174 10.79 -22.27 -11.50
CA PHE A 174 11.02 -21.01 -12.23
C PHE A 174 10.51 -19.86 -11.37
N GLY A 175 11.44 -19.20 -10.66
CA GLY A 175 11.13 -18.10 -9.75
C GLY A 175 12.35 -17.57 -8.99
N GLU A 176 13.45 -17.31 -9.69
CA GLU A 176 14.55 -16.44 -9.22
C GLU A 176 14.99 -15.55 -10.38
N ALA A 177 14.64 -14.26 -10.30
CA ALA A 177 15.38 -13.10 -10.81
C ALA A 177 14.61 -11.82 -10.44
#